data_AF-A0A1B2DJ44-F1
#
_entry.id   AF-A0A1B2DJ44-F1
#
_cell.length_a   1.000
_cell.length_b   1.000
_cell.length_c   1.000
_cell.angle_alpha   90.00
_cell.angle_beta   90.00
_cell.angle_gamma   90.00
#
_symmetry.space_group_name_H-M   'P 1'
#
loop_
_entity.id
_entity.type
_entity.pdbx_description
1 polymer ?
#
loop_
_entity_poly.entity_id
_entity_poly.type
_entity_poly.pdbx_seq_one_letter_code
_entity_poly.pdbx_strand_id
1 'polypeptide(L)'
;MATLTLSEVKAKSAARLSGLLPVVKAAAEALIERSYKRGVPIVITQGLRTYAEQDALYAQGRTKAGSIVTNARAGYSYHNFGVAIDFSLLSEDGRSVYWDTKRDADKDGIADWNEVVAEAKALGFAWGGDWTSFKDYPHFEMTFGLSTAQLRANIRPTAAQTSAVLAKVNAIMKEEPELKVEDANAIITFLKAEWAAANAKKDEPRKKEANRLANVLRVASGQETQ
;
A
#
# COMPACT_ATOMS: atom_id res chain seq x y z
N MET A 1 17.60 10.68 9.93
CA MET A 1 16.91 9.63 10.70
C MET A 1 16.71 8.43 9.77
N ALA A 2 16.57 7.22 10.30
CA ALA A 2 16.44 6.02 9.46
C ALA A 2 15.05 5.96 8.82
N THR A 3 15.01 5.84 7.50
CA THR A 3 13.81 5.56 6.71
C THR A 3 13.32 4.14 7.02
N LEU A 4 12.01 3.95 7.11
CA LEU A 4 11.42 2.64 7.33
C LEU A 4 11.65 1.71 6.13
N THR A 5 11.86 0.42 6.43
CA THR A 5 11.79 -0.65 5.45
C THR A 5 10.33 -0.91 5.03
N LEU A 6 10.12 -1.50 3.85
CA LEU A 6 8.78 -1.89 3.37
C LEU A 6 8.04 -2.76 4.41
N SER A 7 8.73 -3.70 5.05
CA SER A 7 8.14 -4.56 6.08
C SER A 7 7.63 -3.77 7.29
N GLU A 8 8.36 -2.75 7.73
CA GLU A 8 7.94 -1.86 8.83
C GLU A 8 6.75 -0.97 8.43
N VAL A 9 6.71 -0.49 7.18
CA VAL A 9 5.56 0.25 6.64
C VAL A 9 4.32 -0.65 6.59
N LYS A 10 4.44 -1.87 6.05
CA LYS A 10 3.33 -2.86 6.03
C LYS A 10 2.82 -3.17 7.43
N ALA A 11 3.72 -3.30 8.42
CA ALA A 11 3.36 -3.57 9.81
C ALA A 11 2.46 -2.46 10.42
N LYS A 12 2.61 -1.19 10.02
CA LYS A 12 1.77 -0.09 10.50
C LYS A 12 0.30 -0.23 10.13
N SER A 13 0.01 -0.95 9.04
CA SER A 13 -1.34 -1.14 8.52
C SER A 13 -1.96 -2.48 8.91
N ALA A 14 -1.16 -3.45 9.38
CA ALA A 14 -1.56 -4.86 9.51
C ALA A 14 -2.86 -5.08 10.31
N ALA A 15 -3.04 -4.37 11.43
CA ALA A 15 -4.25 -4.47 12.24
C ALA A 15 -5.51 -3.99 11.50
N ARG A 16 -5.38 -2.96 10.65
CA ARG A 16 -6.50 -2.39 9.87
C ARG A 16 -6.88 -3.23 8.67
N LEU A 17 -6.01 -4.14 8.24
CA LEU A 17 -6.30 -5.08 7.14
C LEU A 17 -7.06 -6.32 7.60
N SER A 18 -7.21 -6.52 8.91
CA SER A 18 -7.98 -7.64 9.45
C SER A 18 -9.47 -7.49 9.14
N GLY A 19 -10.12 -8.59 8.73
CA GLY A 19 -11.56 -8.62 8.45
C GLY A 19 -11.98 -8.03 7.10
N LEU A 20 -11.04 -7.49 6.30
CA LEU A 20 -11.31 -7.18 4.90
C LEU A 20 -11.58 -8.45 4.09
N LEU A 21 -12.32 -8.33 2.99
CA LEU A 21 -12.38 -9.40 1.99
C LEU A 21 -10.96 -9.72 1.51
N PRO A 22 -10.59 -11.00 1.31
CA PRO A 22 -9.22 -11.39 0.98
C PRO A 22 -8.63 -10.65 -0.23
N VAL A 23 -9.42 -10.43 -1.27
CA VAL A 23 -8.97 -9.70 -2.47
C VAL A 23 -8.76 -8.21 -2.20
N VAL A 24 -9.57 -7.60 -1.32
CA VAL A 24 -9.43 -6.18 -0.93
C VAL A 24 -8.21 -6.00 -0.04
N LYS A 25 -7.96 -6.96 0.85
CA LYS A 25 -6.70 -7.03 1.62
C LYS A 25 -5.48 -7.11 0.69
N ALA A 26 -5.50 -8.02 -0.29
CA ALA A 26 -4.39 -8.18 -1.23
C ALA A 26 -4.13 -6.89 -2.02
N ALA A 27 -5.19 -6.23 -2.48
CA ALA A 27 -5.08 -4.94 -3.16
C ALA A 27 -4.54 -3.83 -2.24
N ALA A 28 -4.94 -3.79 -0.96
CA ALA A 28 -4.41 -2.83 0.00
C ALA A 28 -2.92 -3.07 0.31
N GLU A 29 -2.49 -4.33 0.42
CA GLU A 29 -1.08 -4.69 0.60
C GLU A 29 -0.23 -4.31 -0.61
N ALA A 30 -0.76 -4.54 -1.82
CA ALA A 30 -0.15 -4.09 -3.08
C ALA A 30 -0.06 -2.57 -3.14
N LEU A 31 -1.11 -1.84 -2.71
CA LEU A 31 -1.10 -0.38 -2.68
C LEU A 31 -0.02 0.18 -1.77
N ILE A 32 0.14 -0.37 -0.56
CA ILE A 32 1.22 0.02 0.37
C ILE A 32 2.59 -0.19 -0.30
N GLU A 33 2.78 -1.33 -0.94
CA GLU A 33 4.05 -1.69 -1.55
C GLU A 33 4.40 -0.81 -2.75
N ARG A 34 3.43 -0.56 -3.63
CA ARG A 34 3.62 0.29 -4.81
C ARG A 34 3.87 1.73 -4.43
N SER A 35 3.12 2.27 -3.46
CA SER A 35 3.32 3.64 -2.96
C SER A 35 4.71 3.77 -2.32
N TYR A 36 5.13 2.79 -1.51
CA TYR A 36 6.47 2.76 -0.93
C TYR A 36 7.59 2.77 -1.99
N LYS A 37 7.46 1.96 -3.05
CA LYS A 37 8.45 1.88 -4.13
C LYS A 37 8.57 3.19 -4.93
N ARG A 38 7.52 4.01 -4.94
CA ARG A 38 7.55 5.37 -5.51
C ARG A 38 8.19 6.41 -4.60
N GLY A 39 8.52 6.07 -3.35
CA GLY A 39 8.99 7.05 -2.36
C GLY A 39 7.87 7.70 -1.54
N VAL A 40 6.62 7.23 -1.70
CA VAL A 40 5.43 7.75 -1.02
C VAL A 40 4.89 6.71 -0.03
N PRO A 41 5.49 6.52 1.15
CA PRO A 41 4.97 5.58 2.12
C PRO A 41 3.59 6.03 2.61
N ILE A 42 2.68 5.05 2.77
CA ILE A 42 1.32 5.28 3.27
C ILE A 42 1.02 4.40 4.47
N VAL A 43 -0.05 4.74 5.18
CA VAL A 43 -0.65 3.90 6.22
C VAL A 43 -2.15 3.75 5.99
N ILE A 44 -2.66 2.54 6.15
CA ILE A 44 -4.11 2.29 6.19
C ILE A 44 -4.61 2.63 7.59
N THR A 45 -5.50 3.62 7.66
CA THR A 45 -6.01 4.19 8.91
C THR A 45 -7.33 3.56 9.33
N GLN A 46 -8.12 3.09 8.36
CA GLN A 46 -9.38 2.37 8.57
C GLN A 46 -9.51 1.22 7.57
N GLY A 47 -10.13 0.13 8.00
CA GLY A 47 -10.49 -1.02 7.17
C GLY A 47 -11.90 -1.48 7.49
N LEU A 48 -12.07 -2.73 7.93
CA LEU A 48 -13.36 -3.20 8.45
C LEU A 48 -13.76 -2.36 9.68
N ARG A 49 -15.02 -1.92 9.71
CA ARG A 49 -15.64 -1.27 10.86
C ARG A 49 -16.90 -2.03 11.27
N THR A 50 -16.99 -2.47 12.51
CA THR A 50 -18.21 -3.08 13.03
C THR A 50 -19.38 -2.10 13.01
N TYR A 51 -20.61 -2.61 13.09
CA TYR A 51 -21.81 -1.78 13.16
C TYR A 51 -21.78 -0.85 14.39
N ALA A 52 -21.36 -1.37 15.54
CA ALA A 52 -21.24 -0.58 16.77
C ALA A 52 -20.24 0.58 16.63
N GLU A 53 -19.07 0.33 16.02
CA GLU A 53 -18.10 1.38 15.75
C GLU A 53 -18.64 2.43 14.77
N GLN A 54 -19.38 2.02 13.73
CA GLN A 54 -19.99 2.94 12.78
C GLN A 54 -21.05 3.82 13.44
N ASP A 55 -21.93 3.26 14.26
CA ASP A 55 -22.92 4.05 15.00
C ASP A 55 -22.26 5.01 16.00
N ALA A 56 -21.15 4.60 16.63
CA ALA A 56 -20.38 5.48 17.50
C ALA A 56 -19.79 6.68 16.74
N LEU A 57 -19.30 6.48 15.51
CA LEU A 57 -18.84 7.59 14.64
C LEU A 57 -20.01 8.45 14.17
N TYR A 58 -21.14 7.85 13.78
CA TYR A 58 -22.33 8.59 13.35
C TYR A 58 -22.87 9.48 14.47
N ALA A 59 -22.75 9.06 15.74
CA ALA A 59 -23.16 9.84 16.90
C ALA A 59 -22.33 11.12 17.11
N GLN A 60 -21.08 11.19 16.65
CA GLN A 60 -20.22 12.37 16.80
C GLN A 60 -20.80 13.59 16.06
N GLY A 61 -20.84 14.73 16.74
CA GLY A 61 -21.45 15.96 16.23
C GLY A 61 -22.98 15.91 16.12
N ARG A 62 -23.61 14.84 16.63
CA ARG A 62 -25.08 14.67 16.65
C ARG A 62 -25.60 14.45 18.07
N THR A 63 -25.28 13.30 18.65
CA THR A 63 -25.69 12.91 20.01
C THR A 63 -24.50 12.81 20.97
N LYS A 64 -23.27 12.92 20.45
CA LYS A 64 -22.02 13.05 21.22
C LYS A 64 -21.25 14.27 20.70
N ALA A 65 -20.45 14.89 21.57
CA ALA A 65 -19.57 15.98 21.19
C ALA A 65 -18.52 15.52 20.15
N GLY A 66 -18.01 16.47 19.36
CA GLY A 66 -17.05 16.23 18.28
C GLY A 66 -17.56 16.70 16.93
N SER A 67 -16.71 16.67 15.91
CA SER A 67 -17.10 16.99 14.54
C SER A 67 -17.87 15.83 13.90
N ILE A 68 -18.74 16.13 12.94
CA ILE A 68 -19.35 15.10 12.11
C ILE A 68 -18.27 14.52 11.19
N VAL A 69 -17.94 13.25 11.38
CA VAL A 69 -16.93 12.52 10.59
C VAL A 69 -17.53 11.52 9.61
N THR A 70 -18.84 11.29 9.66
CA THR A 70 -19.55 10.41 8.72
C THR A 70 -21.03 10.78 8.64
N ASN A 71 -21.62 10.54 7.46
CA ASN A 71 -23.07 10.60 7.24
C ASN A 71 -23.74 9.22 7.24
N ALA A 72 -22.96 8.13 7.28
CA ALA A 72 -23.47 6.77 7.23
C ALA A 72 -23.76 6.22 8.63
N ARG A 73 -24.94 5.62 8.81
CA ARG A 73 -25.27 4.79 10.00
C ARG A 73 -24.68 3.39 9.85
N ALA A 74 -24.72 2.58 10.91
CA ALA A 74 -24.37 1.17 10.83
C ALA A 74 -25.07 0.44 9.68
N GLY A 75 -24.29 -0.31 8.90
CA GLY A 75 -24.76 -1.03 7.72
C GLY A 75 -24.96 -0.18 6.47
N TYR A 76 -24.70 1.14 6.53
CA TYR A 76 -24.76 2.06 5.39
C TYR A 76 -23.37 2.55 4.94
N SER A 77 -22.30 2.03 5.55
CA SER A 77 -20.92 2.27 5.13
C SER A 77 -20.30 1.00 4.54
N TYR A 78 -19.53 1.12 3.46
CA TYR A 78 -18.81 -0.01 2.86
C TYR A 78 -17.73 -0.59 3.77
N HIS A 79 -17.21 0.21 4.72
CA HIS A 79 -16.35 -0.30 5.80
C HIS A 79 -17.04 -1.39 6.62
N ASN A 80 -18.37 -1.41 6.69
CA ASN A 80 -19.08 -2.43 7.46
C ASN A 80 -19.07 -3.82 6.83
N PHE A 81 -18.58 -3.94 5.60
CA PHE A 81 -18.60 -5.17 4.82
C PHE A 81 -17.21 -5.61 4.38
N GLY A 82 -16.14 -4.96 4.87
CA GLY A 82 -14.76 -5.34 4.55
C GLY A 82 -14.35 -5.05 3.10
N VAL A 83 -15.05 -4.13 2.43
CA VAL A 83 -14.83 -3.77 1.02
C VAL A 83 -14.32 -2.33 0.82
N ALA A 84 -13.90 -1.67 1.90
CA ALA A 84 -13.36 -0.32 1.85
C ALA A 84 -12.20 -0.14 2.84
N ILE A 85 -11.32 0.80 2.52
CA ILE A 85 -10.17 1.22 3.32
C ILE A 85 -10.08 2.74 3.29
N ASP A 86 -9.53 3.33 4.36
CA ASP A 86 -9.09 4.73 4.35
C ASP A 86 -7.56 4.77 4.51
N PHE A 87 -6.88 5.59 3.72
CA PHE A 87 -5.43 5.75 3.79
C PHE A 87 -5.00 7.16 4.20
N SER A 88 -3.73 7.30 4.56
CA SER A 88 -3.08 8.59 4.74
C SER A 88 -1.60 8.49 4.40
N LEU A 89 -0.96 9.63 4.12
CA LEU A 89 0.47 9.69 3.83
C LEU A 89 1.26 9.49 5.13
N LEU A 90 2.33 8.70 5.06
CA LEU A 90 3.19 8.41 6.20
C LEU A 90 4.53 9.13 5.99
N SER A 91 5.14 9.68 7.04
CA SER A 91 6.53 10.16 6.95
C SER A 91 7.49 8.99 6.70
N GLU A 92 8.63 9.27 6.07
CA GLU A 92 9.68 8.27 5.82
C GLU A 92 10.16 7.56 7.10
N ASP A 93 10.20 8.26 8.24
CA ASP A 93 10.55 7.71 9.55
C ASP A 93 9.37 7.02 10.27
N GLY A 94 8.19 7.05 9.66
CA GLY A 94 6.94 6.48 10.14
C GLY A 94 6.31 7.15 11.37
N ARG A 95 6.80 8.32 11.79
CA ARG A 95 6.34 8.98 13.03
C ARG A 95 5.17 9.93 12.84
N SER A 96 4.98 10.44 11.63
CA SER A 96 3.95 11.43 11.30
C SER A 96 3.02 10.88 10.23
N VAL A 97 1.76 11.26 10.32
CA VAL A 97 0.71 10.95 9.34
C VAL A 97 0.17 12.27 8.80
N TYR A 98 0.08 12.40 7.48
CA TYR A 98 -0.31 13.65 6.82
C TYR A 98 -1.58 13.49 5.99
N TRP A 99 -2.53 14.39 6.21
CA TRP A 99 -3.82 14.46 5.51
C TRP A 99 -3.87 15.52 4.40
N ASP A 100 -2.76 16.21 4.14
CA ASP A 100 -2.69 17.23 3.11
C ASP A 100 -2.61 16.60 1.72
N THR A 101 -3.72 16.71 0.97
CA THR A 101 -3.85 16.19 -0.41
C THR A 101 -2.94 16.89 -1.43
N LYS A 102 -2.35 18.05 -1.07
CA LYS A 102 -1.44 18.81 -1.93
C LYS A 102 0.03 18.59 -1.58
N ARG A 103 0.30 17.75 -0.59
CA ARG A 103 1.66 17.40 -0.19
C ARG A 103 2.39 16.74 -1.36
N ASP A 104 3.60 17.21 -1.61
CA ASP A 104 4.60 16.69 -2.55
C ASP A 104 5.91 16.56 -1.75
N ALA A 105 6.13 15.39 -1.15
CA ALA A 105 7.23 15.16 -0.23
C ALA A 105 8.53 14.79 -0.95
N ASP A 106 8.41 14.03 -2.04
CA ASP A 106 9.53 13.57 -2.85
C ASP A 106 9.98 14.61 -3.90
N LYS A 107 9.19 15.68 -4.08
CA LYS A 107 9.47 16.86 -4.91
C LYS A 107 9.52 16.53 -6.39
N ASP A 108 8.70 15.58 -6.84
CA ASP A 108 8.59 15.21 -8.24
C ASP A 108 7.63 16.13 -9.04
N GLY A 109 6.94 17.05 -8.35
CA GLY A 109 5.98 17.99 -8.93
C GLY A 109 4.55 17.44 -9.05
N ILE A 110 4.30 16.22 -8.57
CA ILE A 110 3.01 15.58 -8.44
C ILE A 110 2.69 15.50 -6.94
N ALA A 111 1.43 15.73 -6.56
CA ALA A 111 1.07 15.53 -5.17
C ALA A 111 1.07 14.02 -4.84
N ASP A 112 1.81 13.63 -3.79
CA ASP A 112 1.88 12.28 -3.22
C ASP A 112 0.49 11.60 -3.16
N TRP A 113 -0.54 12.36 -2.75
CA TRP A 113 -1.91 11.87 -2.64
C TRP A 113 -2.47 11.39 -3.99
N ASN A 114 -2.19 12.12 -5.06
CA ASN A 114 -2.66 11.80 -6.41
C ASN A 114 -1.93 10.58 -6.97
N GLU A 115 -0.65 10.39 -6.63
CA GLU A 115 0.07 9.18 -7.00
C GLU A 115 -0.53 7.94 -6.34
N VAL A 116 -0.80 8.00 -5.02
CA VAL A 116 -1.47 6.91 -4.30
C VAL A 116 -2.84 6.61 -4.90
N VAL A 117 -3.61 7.65 -5.27
CA VAL A 117 -4.91 7.48 -5.95
C VAL A 117 -4.76 6.80 -7.30
N ALA A 118 -3.75 7.17 -8.11
CA ALA A 118 -3.49 6.53 -9.39
C ALA A 118 -3.18 5.03 -9.20
N GLU A 119 -2.34 4.70 -8.22
CA GLU A 119 -2.01 3.32 -7.88
C GLU A 119 -3.22 2.52 -7.37
N ALA A 120 -4.04 3.13 -6.51
CA ALA A 120 -5.26 2.49 -6.01
C ALA A 120 -6.25 2.19 -7.14
N LYS A 121 -6.45 3.14 -8.07
CA LYS A 121 -7.31 2.96 -9.25
C LYS A 121 -6.75 1.87 -10.19
N ALA A 122 -5.43 1.83 -10.38
CA ALA A 122 -4.78 0.75 -11.13
C ALA A 122 -5.10 -0.62 -10.52
N LEU A 123 -5.03 -0.74 -9.20
CA LEU A 123 -5.37 -1.97 -8.45
C LEU A 123 -6.88 -2.29 -8.41
N GLY A 124 -7.73 -1.38 -8.89
CA GLY A 124 -9.18 -1.60 -9.05
C GLY A 124 -10.05 -0.96 -7.96
N PHE A 125 -9.50 -0.09 -7.11
CA PHE A 125 -10.30 0.71 -6.19
C PHE A 125 -11.04 1.83 -6.93
N ALA A 126 -12.27 2.11 -6.49
CA ALA A 126 -12.90 3.41 -6.68
C ALA A 126 -12.48 4.37 -5.56
N TRP A 127 -12.45 5.67 -5.84
CA TRP A 127 -11.96 6.69 -4.90
C TRP A 127 -13.06 7.65 -4.46
N GLY A 128 -13.16 7.92 -3.16
CA GLY A 128 -14.14 8.85 -2.59
C GLY A 128 -13.91 10.31 -2.99
N GLY A 129 -12.70 10.67 -3.44
CA GLY A 129 -12.43 12.00 -4.01
C GLY A 129 -13.09 12.25 -5.37
N ASP A 130 -13.50 11.18 -6.08
CA ASP A 130 -14.24 11.28 -7.34
C ASP A 130 -15.75 11.51 -7.13
N TRP A 131 -16.26 11.41 -5.89
CA TRP A 131 -17.66 11.63 -5.61
C TRP A 131 -18.10 13.06 -5.94
N THR A 132 -19.33 13.21 -6.43
CA THR A 132 -19.87 14.53 -6.84
C THR A 132 -20.22 15.43 -5.67
N SER A 133 -20.46 14.85 -4.49
CA SER A 133 -20.72 15.57 -3.24
C SER A 133 -20.13 14.79 -2.07
N PHE A 134 -19.83 15.48 -0.97
CA PHE A 134 -19.20 14.88 0.23
C PHE A 134 -17.95 14.06 -0.08
N LYS A 135 -17.06 14.63 -0.89
CA LYS A 135 -15.78 13.99 -1.26
C LYS A 135 -15.04 13.52 -0.03
N ASP A 136 -14.69 12.24 -0.04
CA ASP A 136 -13.95 11.57 1.03
C ASP A 136 -12.58 11.17 0.47
N TYR A 137 -11.61 12.08 0.57
CA TYR A 137 -10.30 11.92 -0.07
C TYR A 137 -9.47 10.73 0.45
N PRO A 138 -9.56 10.33 1.73
CA PRO A 138 -8.94 9.10 2.23
C PRO A 138 -9.55 7.81 1.69
N HIS A 139 -10.77 7.85 1.17
CA HIS A 139 -11.59 6.65 1.02
C HIS A 139 -11.35 5.91 -0.29
N PHE A 140 -11.13 4.61 -0.20
CA PHE A 140 -11.14 3.69 -1.33
C PHE A 140 -12.12 2.53 -1.11
N GLU A 141 -12.82 2.12 -2.16
CA GLU A 141 -13.76 1.01 -2.11
C GLU A 141 -13.69 0.07 -3.32
N MET A 142 -14.00 -1.21 -3.09
CA MET A 142 -14.21 -2.22 -4.12
C MET A 142 -15.59 -2.85 -3.91
N THR A 143 -16.64 -2.20 -4.43
CA THR A 143 -18.03 -2.62 -4.17
C THR A 143 -18.44 -3.87 -4.94
N PHE A 144 -17.70 -4.21 -6.00
CA PHE A 144 -18.07 -5.27 -6.97
C PHE A 144 -19.48 -5.05 -7.57
N GLY A 145 -19.90 -3.79 -7.69
CA GLY A 145 -21.23 -3.41 -8.17
C GLY A 145 -22.37 -3.62 -7.16
N LEU A 146 -22.05 -3.94 -5.90
CA LEU A 146 -23.04 -4.17 -4.85
C LEU A 146 -23.28 -2.89 -4.05
N SER A 147 -24.56 -2.57 -3.84
CA SER A 147 -24.99 -1.54 -2.89
C SER A 147 -24.87 -2.02 -1.43
N THR A 148 -24.81 -1.09 -0.49
CA THR A 148 -24.89 -1.42 0.94
C THR A 148 -26.18 -2.15 1.32
N ALA A 149 -27.30 -1.91 0.61
CA ALA A 149 -28.55 -2.65 0.82
C ALA A 149 -28.41 -4.14 0.47
N GLN A 150 -27.77 -4.45 -0.66
CA GLN A 150 -27.47 -5.84 -1.04
C GLN A 150 -26.50 -6.49 -0.05
N LEU A 151 -25.47 -5.76 0.39
CA LEU A 151 -24.52 -6.26 1.38
C LEU A 151 -25.18 -6.53 2.75
N ARG A 152 -26.13 -5.68 3.20
CA ARG A 152 -26.95 -5.94 4.39
C ARG A 152 -27.83 -7.17 4.22
N ALA A 153 -28.34 -7.43 3.02
CA ALA A 153 -29.09 -8.64 2.67
C ALA A 153 -28.20 -9.88 2.49
N ASN A 154 -26.94 -9.84 2.94
CA ASN A 154 -25.96 -10.90 2.84
C ASN A 154 -25.59 -11.31 1.40
N ILE A 155 -25.88 -10.48 0.40
CA ILE A 155 -25.35 -10.66 -0.95
C ILE A 155 -23.85 -10.33 -0.89
N ARG A 156 -23.03 -11.17 -1.52
CA ARG A 156 -21.57 -11.05 -1.51
C ARG A 156 -21.04 -11.08 -2.94
N PRO A 157 -19.84 -10.51 -3.18
CA PRO A 157 -19.18 -10.62 -4.48
C PRO A 157 -19.04 -12.08 -4.90
N THR A 158 -19.24 -12.36 -6.18
CA THR A 158 -19.05 -13.72 -6.70
C THR A 158 -17.58 -14.09 -6.76
N ALA A 159 -17.27 -15.39 -6.79
CA ALA A 159 -15.90 -15.86 -6.97
C ALA A 159 -15.27 -15.31 -8.26
N ALA A 160 -16.06 -15.20 -9.35
CA ALA A 160 -15.56 -14.63 -10.60
C ALA A 160 -15.16 -13.15 -10.44
N GLN A 161 -15.95 -12.36 -9.72
CA GLN A 161 -15.64 -10.94 -9.47
C GLN A 161 -14.38 -10.78 -8.62
N THR A 162 -14.23 -11.58 -7.56
CA THR A 162 -13.04 -11.52 -6.70
C THR A 162 -11.80 -12.06 -7.41
N SER A 163 -11.91 -13.15 -8.19
CA SER A 163 -10.81 -13.68 -9.00
C SER A 163 -10.35 -12.71 -10.08
N ALA A 164 -11.26 -11.97 -10.71
CA ALA A 164 -10.89 -10.97 -11.73
C ALA A 164 -10.03 -9.84 -11.13
N VAL A 165 -10.42 -9.30 -9.97
CA VAL A 165 -9.63 -8.28 -9.27
C VAL A 165 -8.29 -8.86 -8.80
N LEU A 166 -8.28 -10.06 -8.23
CA LEU A 166 -7.05 -10.70 -7.79
C LEU A 166 -6.08 -10.95 -8.96
N ALA A 167 -6.57 -11.38 -10.11
CA ALA A 167 -5.77 -11.55 -11.32
C ALA A 167 -5.16 -10.22 -11.77
N LYS A 168 -5.93 -9.12 -11.72
CA LYS A 168 -5.44 -7.76 -12.02
C LYS A 168 -4.33 -7.34 -11.06
N VAL A 169 -4.53 -7.51 -9.76
CA VAL A 169 -3.51 -7.20 -8.73
C VAL A 169 -2.25 -8.02 -8.98
N ASN A 170 -2.38 -9.33 -9.22
CA ASN A 170 -1.23 -10.20 -9.48
C ASN A 170 -0.49 -9.84 -10.77
N ALA A 171 -1.19 -9.43 -11.82
CA ALA A 171 -0.57 -8.98 -13.07
C ALA A 171 0.26 -7.71 -12.83
N ILE A 172 -0.33 -6.69 -12.20
CA ILE A 172 0.35 -5.43 -11.89
C ILE A 172 1.58 -5.66 -10.99
N MET A 173 1.45 -6.53 -9.99
CA MET A 173 2.57 -6.84 -9.09
C MET A 173 3.67 -7.68 -9.76
N LYS A 174 3.38 -8.36 -10.89
CA LYS A 174 4.38 -9.08 -11.72
C LYS A 174 5.01 -8.21 -12.80
N GLU A 175 4.36 -7.11 -13.19
CA GLU A 175 4.84 -6.19 -14.24
C GLU A 175 5.94 -5.24 -13.74
N GLU A 176 6.25 -5.24 -12.45
CA GLU A 176 7.43 -4.53 -11.95
C GLU A 176 8.69 -5.28 -12.35
N PRO A 177 9.74 -4.58 -12.84
CA PRO A 177 10.95 -5.23 -13.31
C PRO A 177 11.63 -5.93 -12.14
N GLU A 178 11.44 -7.24 -12.02
CA GLU A 178 12.38 -8.08 -11.32
C GLU A 178 13.76 -7.82 -11.92
N LEU A 179 14.77 -7.60 -11.06
CA LEU A 179 16.14 -7.50 -11.53
C LEU A 179 16.45 -8.83 -12.23
N LYS A 180 16.55 -8.82 -13.56
CA LYS A 180 16.81 -10.05 -14.28
C LYS A 180 18.14 -10.61 -13.83
N VAL A 181 18.22 -11.93 -13.74
CA VAL A 181 19.46 -12.65 -13.44
C VAL A 181 20.60 -12.17 -14.36
N GLU A 182 20.29 -11.86 -15.62
CA GLU A 182 21.23 -11.31 -16.60
C GLU A 182 21.82 -9.95 -16.16
N ASP A 183 20.95 -9.01 -15.78
CA ASP A 183 21.33 -7.67 -15.34
C ASP A 183 22.07 -7.71 -14.00
N ALA A 184 21.61 -8.55 -13.06
CA ALA A 184 22.30 -8.80 -11.79
C ALA A 184 23.71 -9.35 -12.03
N ASN A 185 23.85 -10.35 -12.90
CA ASN A 185 25.14 -10.95 -13.21
C ASN A 185 26.10 -9.96 -13.92
N ALA A 186 25.57 -9.06 -14.75
CA ALA A 186 26.36 -7.99 -15.35
C ALA A 186 26.96 -7.08 -14.26
N ILE A 187 26.14 -6.64 -13.30
CA ILE A 187 26.60 -5.79 -12.18
C ILE A 187 27.56 -6.55 -11.24
N ILE A 188 27.25 -7.81 -10.92
CA ILE A 188 28.13 -8.68 -10.11
C ILE A 188 29.50 -8.85 -10.77
N THR A 189 29.58 -8.88 -12.10
CA THR A 189 30.86 -8.96 -12.83
C THR A 189 31.72 -7.73 -12.57
N PHE A 190 31.15 -6.53 -12.54
CA PHE A 190 31.87 -5.32 -12.14
C PHE A 190 32.31 -5.37 -10.66
N LEU A 191 31.44 -5.85 -9.76
CA LEU A 191 31.77 -6.01 -8.34
C LEU A 191 32.89 -7.02 -8.10
N LYS A 192 33.00 -8.09 -8.91
CA LYS A 192 34.12 -9.04 -8.87
C LYS A 192 35.45 -8.37 -9.22
N ALA A 193 35.46 -7.47 -10.20
CA ALA A 193 36.65 -6.71 -10.55
C ALA A 193 37.07 -5.76 -9.41
N GLU A 194 36.11 -5.07 -8.79
CA GLU A 194 36.34 -4.24 -7.60
C GLU A 194 36.86 -5.06 -6.42
N TRP A 195 36.30 -6.23 -6.18
CA TRP A 195 36.78 -7.15 -5.15
C TRP A 195 38.24 -7.56 -5.42
N ALA A 196 38.58 -7.92 -6.66
CA ALA A 196 39.92 -8.32 -7.03
C ALA A 196 40.94 -7.17 -6.84
N ALA A 197 40.56 -5.95 -7.23
CA ALA A 197 41.37 -4.75 -7.01
C ALA A 197 41.58 -4.46 -5.52
N ALA A 198 40.53 -4.59 -4.70
CA ALA A 198 40.62 -4.44 -3.24
C ALA A 198 41.50 -5.54 -2.62
N ASN A 199 41.39 -6.77 -3.09
CA ASN A 199 42.21 -7.90 -2.63
C ASN A 199 43.70 -7.72 -2.94
N ALA A 200 44.05 -7.22 -4.13
CA ALA A 200 45.43 -6.89 -4.48
C ALA A 200 46.02 -5.82 -3.53
N LYS A 201 45.18 -4.90 -3.02
CA LYS A 201 45.57 -3.85 -2.07
C LYS A 201 45.45 -4.26 -0.60
N LYS A 202 44.98 -5.48 -0.29
CA LYS A 202 44.66 -5.95 1.06
C LYS A 202 43.63 -5.05 1.79
N ASP A 203 42.71 -4.45 1.04
CA ASP A 203 41.65 -3.58 1.55
C ASP A 203 40.42 -4.42 1.96
N GLU A 204 40.43 -4.91 3.20
CA GLU A 204 39.37 -5.77 3.73
C GLU A 204 37.97 -5.12 3.80
N PRO A 205 37.81 -3.84 4.22
CA PRO A 205 36.52 -3.17 4.18
C PRO A 205 35.89 -3.17 2.79
N ARG A 206 36.67 -2.83 1.76
CA ARG A 206 36.18 -2.75 0.38
C ARG A 206 35.84 -4.12 -0.20
N LYS A 207 36.58 -5.18 0.15
CA LYS A 207 36.23 -6.57 -0.19
C LYS A 207 34.90 -6.98 0.41
N LYS A 208 34.68 -6.70 1.69
CA LYS A 208 33.42 -7.05 2.38
C LYS A 208 32.24 -6.34 1.74
N GLU A 209 32.39 -5.07 1.38
CA GLU A 209 31.32 -4.30 0.74
C GLU A 209 31.00 -4.82 -0.68
N ALA A 210 32.00 -5.13 -1.49
CA ALA A 210 31.79 -5.73 -2.81
C ALA A 210 31.03 -7.06 -2.73
N ASN A 211 31.35 -7.91 -1.75
CA ASN A 211 30.65 -9.16 -1.51
C ASN A 211 29.21 -8.94 -1.01
N ARG A 212 29.00 -7.98 -0.09
CA ARG A 212 27.67 -7.62 0.41
C ARG A 212 26.77 -7.18 -0.74
N LEU A 213 27.25 -6.28 -1.59
CA LEU A 213 26.50 -5.76 -2.73
C LEU A 213 26.21 -6.86 -3.76
N ALA A 214 27.17 -7.76 -4.03
CA ALA A 214 26.94 -8.89 -4.92
C ALA A 214 25.83 -9.81 -4.41
N ASN A 215 25.77 -10.06 -3.09
CA ASN A 215 24.71 -10.87 -2.48
C ASN A 215 23.35 -10.16 -2.46
N VAL A 216 23.32 -8.84 -2.28
CA VAL A 216 22.07 -8.05 -2.45
C VAL A 216 21.51 -8.24 -3.85
N LEU A 217 22.36 -8.16 -4.88
CA LEU A 217 21.93 -8.32 -6.28
C LEU A 217 21.43 -9.75 -6.57
N ARG A 218 22.10 -10.78 -6.04
CA ARG A 218 21.63 -12.18 -6.17
C ARG A 218 20.26 -12.38 -5.54
N VAL A 219 20.05 -11.87 -4.33
CA VAL A 219 18.73 -11.97 -3.67
C VAL A 219 17.67 -11.20 -4.46
N ALA A 220 18.00 -10.00 -4.94
CA ALA A 220 17.08 -9.18 -5.73
C ALA A 220 16.70 -9.80 -7.09
N SER A 221 17.53 -10.70 -7.63
CA SER A 221 17.29 -11.45 -8.87
C SER A 221 16.82 -12.90 -8.66
N GLY A 222 16.55 -13.32 -7.42
CA GLY A 222 16.10 -14.67 -7.10
C GLY A 222 17.18 -15.77 -7.14
N GLN A 223 18.46 -15.40 -7.11
CA GLN A 223 19.61 -16.31 -7.04
C GLN A 223 20.05 -16.57 -5.59
N GLU A 224 20.66 -17.72 -5.33
CA GLU A 224 21.29 -18.02 -4.03
C GLU A 224 22.53 -17.15 -3.77
N THR A 225 22.78 -16.79 -2.51
CA THR A 225 23.97 -16.03 -2.10
C THR A 225 25.26 -16.86 -2.19
N GLN A 226 26.42 -16.20 -2.38
CA GLN A 226 27.75 -16.83 -2.36
C GLN A 226 28.66 -16.21 -1.30
#